data_AF-A0A2T3NU85-F1
#
_entry.id   AF-A0A2T3NU85-F1
#
_cell.length_a   1.000
_cell.length_b   1.000
_cell.length_c   1.000
_cell.angle_alpha   90.00
_cell.angle_beta   90.00
_cell.angle_gamma   90.00
#
_symmetry.space_group_name_H-M   'P 1'
#
loop_
_entity.id
_entity.type
_entity.pdbx_description
1 polymer ?
#
loop_
_entity_poly.entity_id
_entity_poly.type
_entity_poly.pdbx_seq_one_letter_code
_entity_poly.pdbx_strand_id
1 'polypeptide(L)'
;MNTCHSIYHAVKEKGAHWKSDTPSAITKDVEKLILDLEPYTQDDSEASHLAFLLKDLLEVLSIDFSSAADQQSASMLLIDEITQASHLCEAA
;
A
#
# COMPACT_ATOMS: atom_id res chain seq x y z
N MET A 1 3.43 8.77 -20.82
CA MET A 1 2.39 8.89 -19.79
C MET A 1 2.00 7.50 -19.34
N ASN A 2 1.95 7.29 -18.02
CA ASN A 2 1.15 6.28 -17.30
C ASN A 2 1.82 5.11 -16.57
N THR A 3 3.14 4.99 -16.43
CA THR A 3 3.67 3.94 -15.53
C THR A 3 3.25 4.19 -14.08
N CYS A 4 3.40 5.44 -13.60
CA CYS A 4 2.94 5.85 -12.26
C CYS A 4 1.42 5.63 -12.08
N HIS A 5 0.62 6.06 -13.07
CA HIS A 5 -0.83 5.86 -13.08
C HIS A 5 -1.25 4.37 -13.07
N SER A 6 -0.55 3.51 -13.82
CA SER A 6 -0.78 2.06 -13.78
C SER A 6 -0.41 1.45 -12.44
N ILE A 7 0.60 1.98 -11.75
CA ILE A 7 0.97 1.52 -10.40
C ILE A 7 -0.11 1.94 -9.39
N TYR A 8 -0.64 3.15 -9.47
CA TYR A 8 -1.77 3.57 -8.62
C TYR A 8 -3.01 2.70 -8.82
N HIS A 9 -3.31 2.32 -10.06
CA HIS A 9 -4.39 1.37 -10.34
C HIS A 9 -4.12 0.00 -9.70
N ALA A 10 -2.88 -0.49 -9.76
CA ALA A 10 -2.50 -1.75 -9.13
C ALA A 10 -2.62 -1.69 -7.60
N VAL A 11 -2.25 -0.56 -6.97
CA VAL A 11 -2.45 -0.32 -5.53
C VAL A 11 -3.94 -0.39 -5.17
N LYS A 12 -4.79 0.28 -5.95
CA LYS A 12 -6.25 0.30 -5.74
C LYS A 12 -6.88 -1.09 -5.85
N GLU A 13 -6.55 -1.84 -6.90
CA GLU A 13 -7.07 -3.20 -7.09
C GLU A 13 -6.61 -4.12 -5.97
N LYS A 14 -5.31 -4.14 -5.66
CA LYS A 14 -4.75 -5.01 -4.62
C LYS A 14 -5.22 -4.62 -3.22
N GLY A 15 -5.29 -3.33 -2.91
CA GLY A 15 -5.76 -2.81 -1.62
C GLY A 15 -7.17 -3.27 -1.27
N ALA A 16 -8.07 -3.35 -2.27
CA ALA A 16 -9.41 -3.89 -2.06
C ALA A 16 -9.41 -5.37 -1.66
N HIS A 17 -8.44 -6.15 -2.17
CA HIS A 17 -8.31 -7.58 -1.87
C HIS A 17 -7.58 -7.85 -0.55
N TRP A 18 -6.61 -7.01 -0.18
CA TRP A 18 -5.78 -7.21 1.03
C TRP A 18 -6.58 -7.31 2.32
N LYS A 19 -7.77 -6.70 2.40
CA LYS A 19 -8.65 -6.78 3.58
C LYS A 19 -9.05 -8.21 3.95
N SER A 20 -8.97 -9.14 3.01
CA SER A 20 -9.35 -10.56 3.19
C SER A 20 -8.19 -11.53 3.01
N ASP A 21 -6.97 -11.02 2.77
CA ASP A 21 -5.80 -11.85 2.51
C ASP A 21 -4.98 -12.15 3.77
N THR A 22 -4.08 -13.13 3.65
CA THR A 22 -3.10 -13.41 4.72
C THR A 22 -2.00 -12.35 4.74
N PRO A 23 -1.44 -12.01 5.92
CA PRO A 23 -0.35 -11.04 6.02
C PRO A 23 0.81 -11.32 5.05
N SER A 24 1.20 -12.59 4.91
CA SER A 24 2.28 -13.01 4.01
C SER A 24 2.02 -12.75 2.52
N ALA A 25 0.76 -12.78 2.09
CA ALA A 25 0.38 -12.47 0.72
C ALA A 25 0.41 -10.95 0.49
N ILE A 26 -0.11 -10.19 1.45
CA ILE A 26 -0.09 -8.73 1.45
C ILE A 26 1.36 -8.22 1.42
N THR A 27 2.25 -8.75 2.27
CA THR A 27 3.67 -8.37 2.33
C THR A 27 4.34 -8.41 0.95
N LYS A 28 4.22 -9.53 0.22
CA LYS A 28 4.86 -9.67 -1.10
C LYS A 28 4.33 -8.70 -2.13
N ASP A 29 3.02 -8.46 -2.10
CA ASP A 29 2.37 -7.50 -2.98
C ASP A 29 2.85 -6.08 -2.69
N VAL A 30 2.91 -5.71 -1.41
CA VAL A 30 3.34 -4.38 -0.96
C VAL A 30 4.82 -4.14 -1.27
N GLU A 31 5.71 -5.12 -1.02
CA GLU A 31 7.13 -5.04 -1.39
C GLU A 31 7.32 -4.74 -2.87
N LYS A 32 6.58 -5.45 -3.73
CA LYS A 32 6.63 -5.23 -5.18
C LYS A 32 6.16 -3.81 -5.55
N LEU A 33 5.05 -3.35 -4.98
CA LEU A 33 4.50 -2.03 -5.27
C LEU A 33 5.45 -0.90 -4.83
N ILE A 34 6.15 -1.07 -3.71
CA ILE A 34 7.18 -0.12 -3.27
C ILE A 34 8.31 -0.04 -4.30
N LEU A 35 8.84 -1.18 -4.73
CA LEU A 35 9.91 -1.22 -5.74
C LEU A 35 9.47 -0.58 -7.07
N ASP A 36 8.21 -0.79 -7.45
CA ASP A 36 7.64 -0.18 -8.65
C ASP A 36 7.46 1.35 -8.50
N LEU A 37 7.15 1.85 -7.29
CA LEU A 37 6.96 3.29 -6.98
C LEU A 37 8.26 4.06 -6.75
N GLU A 38 9.29 3.44 -6.17
CA GLU A 38 10.53 4.10 -5.75
C GLU A 38 11.16 5.03 -6.80
N PRO A 39 11.23 4.65 -8.11
CA PRO A 39 11.78 5.50 -9.15
C PRO A 39 11.07 6.85 -9.33
N TYR A 40 9.82 6.99 -8.88
CA TYR A 40 9.00 8.18 -9.08
C TYR A 40 8.94 9.09 -7.84
N THR A 41 9.39 8.61 -6.69
CA THR A 41 9.22 9.29 -5.38
C THR A 41 9.94 10.64 -5.24
N GLN A 42 10.92 10.94 -6.10
CA GLN A 42 11.62 12.22 -6.09
C GLN A 42 10.88 13.33 -6.84
N ASP A 43 10.12 12.95 -7.87
CA ASP A 43 9.50 13.88 -8.82
C ASP A 43 7.97 13.94 -8.70
N ASP A 44 7.37 12.99 -7.98
CA ASP A 44 5.93 12.83 -7.79
C ASP A 44 5.63 12.70 -6.28
N SER A 45 5.00 13.72 -5.70
CA SER A 45 4.69 13.79 -4.26
C SER A 45 3.71 12.71 -3.83
N GLU A 46 2.80 12.35 -4.71
CA GLU A 46 1.78 11.35 -4.53
C GLU A 46 2.42 9.95 -4.53
N ALA A 47 3.42 9.74 -5.39
CA ALA A 47 4.16 8.47 -5.46
C ALA A 47 5.00 8.31 -4.20
N SER A 48 5.61 9.41 -3.75
CA SER A 48 6.34 9.48 -2.47
C SER A 48 5.43 9.16 -1.28
N HIS A 49 4.24 9.77 -1.23
CA HIS A 49 3.28 9.53 -0.16
C HIS A 49 2.77 8.08 -0.14
N LEU A 50 2.43 7.51 -1.30
CA LEU A 50 2.00 6.12 -1.35
C LEU A 50 3.12 5.13 -1.03
N ALA A 51 4.34 5.38 -1.49
CA ALA A 51 5.49 4.56 -1.12
C ALA A 51 5.74 4.61 0.40
N PHE A 52 5.52 5.76 1.03
CA PHE A 52 5.59 5.91 2.48
C PHE A 52 4.53 5.05 3.19
N LEU A 53 3.25 5.19 2.81
CA LEU A 53 2.16 4.41 3.42
C LEU A 53 2.33 2.89 3.24
N LEU A 54 2.83 2.47 2.07
CA LEU A 54 3.12 1.05 1.81
C LEU A 54 4.27 0.53 2.70
N LYS A 55 5.29 1.36 2.98
CA LYS A 55 6.37 1.02 3.92
C LYS A 55 5.85 0.87 5.35
N ASP A 56 4.95 1.77 5.79
CA ASP A 56 4.29 1.67 7.09
C ASP A 56 3.45 0.39 7.19
N LEU A 57 2.75 0.01 6.13
CA LEU A 57 2.00 -1.25 6.09
C LEU A 57 2.94 -2.46 6.19
N LEU A 58 4.10 -2.47 5.52
CA LEU A 58 5.09 -3.55 5.70
C LEU A 58 5.60 -3.64 7.13
N GLU A 59 5.85 -2.51 7.78
CA GLU A 59 6.27 -2.47 9.17
C GLU A 59 5.18 -3.12 10.04
N VAL A 60 3.92 -2.71 9.90
CA VAL A 60 2.80 -3.30 10.65
C VAL A 60 2.65 -4.80 10.38
N LEU A 61 2.77 -5.24 9.14
CA LEU A 61 2.68 -6.67 8.81
C LEU A 61 3.83 -7.50 9.40
N SER A 62 4.96 -6.85 9.69
CA SER A 62 6.16 -7.48 10.25
C SER A 62 6.21 -7.49 11.79
N ILE A 63 5.32 -6.73 12.45
CA ILE A 63 5.21 -6.74 13.91
C ILE A 63 4.63 -8.08 14.38
N ASP A 64 5.26 -8.67 15.39
CA ASP A 64 4.74 -9.85 16.08
C ASP A 64 3.66 -9.40 17.10
N PHE A 65 2.42 -9.30 16.63
CA PHE A 65 1.30 -8.93 17.48
C PHE A 65 0.88 -10.07 18.40
N SER A 66 0.65 -9.76 19.67
CA SER A 66 0.05 -10.70 20.63
C SER A 66 -1.39 -11.12 20.28
N SER A 67 -2.05 -10.36 19.40
CA SER A 67 -3.45 -10.56 18.98
C SER A 67 -3.57 -10.40 17.47
N ALA A 68 -4.07 -11.45 16.80
CA ALA A 68 -4.36 -11.40 15.37
C ALA A 68 -5.44 -10.35 15.03
N ALA A 69 -6.36 -10.08 15.96
CA ALA A 69 -7.39 -9.06 15.77
C ALA A 69 -6.82 -7.63 15.80
N ASP A 70 -5.78 -7.39 16.60
CA ASP A 70 -5.11 -6.10 16.69
C ASP A 70 -4.27 -5.85 15.43
N GLN A 71 -3.54 -6.87 14.96
CA GLN A 71 -2.82 -6.83 13.69
C GLN A 71 -3.77 -6.57 12.52
N GLN A 72 -4.90 -7.29 12.47
CA GLN A 72 -5.90 -7.10 11.42
C GLN A 72 -6.48 -5.68 11.46
N SER A 73 -6.74 -5.14 12.65
CA SER A 73 -7.28 -3.80 12.80
C SER A 73 -6.27 -2.72 12.37
N ALA A 74 -5.02 -2.85 12.79
CA ALA A 74 -3.94 -1.93 12.42
C ALA A 74 -3.66 -1.95 10.91
N SER A 75 -3.56 -3.15 10.31
CA SER A 75 -3.35 -3.30 8.87
C SER A 75 -4.55 -2.80 8.07
N MET A 76 -5.79 -3.05 8.50
CA MET A 76 -6.99 -2.60 7.79
C MET A 76 -7.10 -1.08 7.71
N LEU A 77 -6.76 -0.36 8.79
CA LEU A 77 -6.75 1.11 8.78
C LEU A 77 -5.74 1.66 7.75
N LEU A 78 -4.53 1.10 7.71
CA LEU A 78 -3.52 1.50 6.73
C LEU A 78 -3.93 1.14 5.29
N ILE A 79 -4.53 -0.04 5.08
CA ILE A 79 -5.05 -0.45 3.77
C ILE A 79 -6.13 0.53 3.28
N ASP A 80 -7.02 1.00 4.18
CA ASP A 80 -8.03 1.99 3.86
C ASP A 80 -7.43 3.34 3.45
N GLU A 81 -6.40 3.79 4.17
CA GLU A 81 -5.67 5.02 3.86
C GLU A 81 -4.94 4.93 2.51
N ILE A 82 -4.22 3.83 2.27
CA ILE A 82 -3.54 3.55 0.99
C ILE A 82 -4.55 3.54 -0.17
N THR A 83 -5.70 2.89 0.02
CA THR A 83 -6.74 2.84 -1.01
C THR A 83 -7.24 4.25 -1.32
N GLN A 84 -7.53 5.05 -0.30
CA GLN A 84 -7.96 6.44 -0.48
C GLN A 84 -6.90 7.32 -1.15
N ALA A 85 -5.63 7.22 -0.74
CA ALA A 85 -4.52 7.95 -1.35
C ALA A 85 -4.37 7.60 -2.84
N SER A 86 -4.54 6.32 -3.21
CA SER A 86 -4.49 5.89 -4.62
C SER A 86 -5.59 6.49 -5.50
N HIS A 87 -6.77 6.80 -4.93
CA HIS A 87 -7.84 7.46 -5.66
C HIS A 87 -7.54 8.93 -5.97
N LEU A 88 -6.82 9.61 -5.08
CA LEU A 88 -6.42 11.01 -5.30
C LEU A 88 -5.42 11.13 -6.45
N CYS A 89 -4.55 10.12 -6.61
CA CYS A 89 -3.58 10.05 -7.69
C CYS A 89 -4.21 9.83 -9.08
N GLU A 90 -5.42 9.28 -9.14
CA GLU A 90 -6.18 9.06 -10.39
C GLU A 90 -6.94 10.32 -10.83
N ALA A 91 -7.19 11.26 -9.92
CA ALA A 91 -7.98 12.47 -10.13
C ALA A 91 -7.16 13.75 -10.39
N ALA A 92 -5.83 13.70 -10.23
CA ALA A 92 -4.87 14.78 -10.47
C ALA A 92 -4.36 14.78 -11.93
#